data_AF-A0A2I7N4G4-F1
#
_entry.id   AF-A0A2I7N4G4-F1
#
_cell.length_a   1.000
_cell.length_b   1.000
_cell.length_c   1.000
_cell.angle_alpha   90.00
_cell.angle_beta   90.00
_cell.angle_gamma   90.00
#
_symmetry.space_group_name_H-M   'P 1'
#
loop_
_entity.id
_entity.type
_entity.pdbx_description
1 polymer ?
#
loop_
_entity_poly.entity_id
_entity_poly.type
_entity_poly.pdbx_seq_one_letter_code
_entity_poly.pdbx_strand_id
1 'polypeptide(L)'
;MLKNLLLLSFIFILAACGFHLRGVAGSYSFPFKTVFLNCDTPVICPGLKNTIKAESLTMLVTNKESAEVVISVSNEQTSRDTLDFNSVGQIASYILTYRVTARIYNLQGDQLGNDIIVQNQQVMAYNNSLILSSQQQEENTWDQLHQNVINALIRRIVYFHDAPLVSPAYASESR
;
A
#
# COMPACT_ATOMS: atom_id res chain seq x y z
N MET A 1 37.76 33.14 17.81
CA MET A 1 36.92 32.41 18.78
C MET A 1 35.42 32.57 18.52
N LEU A 2 34.88 33.78 18.36
CA LEU A 2 33.43 34.01 18.13
C LEU A 2 32.87 33.30 16.86
N LYS A 3 33.65 33.27 15.78
CA LYS A 3 33.28 32.60 14.52
C LYS A 3 33.15 31.07 14.66
N ASN A 4 33.99 30.44 15.49
CA ASN A 4 33.90 29.00 15.78
C ASN A 4 32.71 28.69 16.69
N LEU A 5 32.37 29.60 17.61
CA LEU A 5 31.19 29.45 18.48
C LEU A 5 29.87 29.52 17.67
N LEU A 6 29.81 30.41 16.69
CA LEU A 6 28.65 30.58 15.83
C LEU A 6 28.44 29.37 14.89
N LEU A 7 29.52 28.78 14.39
CA LEU A 7 29.50 27.54 13.61
C LEU A 7 29.03 26.33 14.44
N LEU A 8 29.49 26.22 15.70
CA LEU A 8 29.09 25.13 16.59
C LEU A 8 27.59 25.20 16.97
N SER A 9 27.08 26.41 17.20
CA SER A 9 25.66 26.64 17.47
C SER A 9 24.78 26.21 16.31
N PHE A 10 25.21 26.43 15.07
CA PHE A 10 24.42 26.09 13.88
C PHE A 10 24.28 24.56 13.70
N ILE A 11 25.33 23.80 14.01
CA ILE A 11 25.31 22.32 13.95
C ILE A 11 24.36 21.73 14.99
N PHE A 12 24.32 22.30 16.20
CA PHE A 12 23.42 21.84 17.27
C PHE A 12 21.94 22.11 16.95
N ILE A 13 21.64 23.23 16.30
CA ILE A 13 20.27 23.56 15.86
C ILE A 13 19.81 22.58 14.76
N LEU A 14 20.70 22.12 13.88
CA LEU A 14 20.39 21.11 12.87
C LEU A 14 20.10 19.72 13.48
N ALA A 15 20.81 19.32 14.54
CA ALA A 15 20.58 18.04 15.24
C ALA A 15 19.38 18.06 16.20
N ALA A 16 18.88 19.24 16.58
CA ALA A 16 17.75 19.40 17.50
C ALA A 16 16.37 19.09 16.87
N CYS A 17 16.28 18.98 15.53
CA CYS A 17 15.03 18.68 14.83
C CYS A 17 14.51 17.24 15.04
N GLY A 18 15.14 16.43 15.89
CA GLY A 18 14.65 15.11 16.29
C GLY A 18 14.63 14.06 15.17
N PHE A 19 15.17 14.37 13.99
CA PHE A 19 15.34 13.43 12.89
C PHE A 19 16.31 12.33 13.31
N HIS A 20 15.78 11.21 13.77
CA HIS A 20 16.55 9.98 13.84
C HIS A 20 16.48 9.31 12.46
N LEU A 21 17.65 8.91 11.95
CA LEU A 21 17.71 7.91 10.88
C LEU A 21 16.79 6.77 11.30
N ARG A 22 15.84 6.39 10.44
CA ARG A 22 14.95 5.26 10.66
C ARG A 22 15.85 4.04 10.87
N GLY A 23 16.12 3.73 12.14
CA GLY A 23 17.18 2.81 12.51
C GLY A 23 16.89 1.46 11.89
N VAL A 24 17.95 0.75 11.50
CA VAL A 24 17.94 -0.68 11.15
C VAL A 24 17.51 -1.59 12.33
N ALA A 25 17.04 -1.01 13.44
CA ALA A 25 16.63 -1.69 14.67
C ALA A 25 15.34 -2.52 14.52
N GLY A 26 14.64 -2.39 13.39
CA GLY A 26 13.70 -3.39 12.90
C GLY A 26 14.03 -3.66 11.43
N SER A 27 14.36 -4.90 11.08
CA SER A 27 14.45 -5.30 9.69
C SER A 27 13.10 -5.00 9.04
N TYR A 28 13.07 -4.15 7.99
CA TYR A 28 11.87 -3.93 7.19
C TYR A 28 11.65 -5.18 6.35
N SER A 29 11.08 -6.20 6.97
CA SER A 29 10.81 -7.51 6.41
C SER A 29 9.47 -7.98 6.95
N PHE A 30 8.85 -8.94 6.28
CA PHE A 30 7.65 -9.55 6.82
C PHE A 30 7.98 -10.31 8.11
N PRO A 31 7.02 -10.44 9.03
CA PRO A 31 7.18 -11.20 10.27
C PRO A 31 7.18 -12.73 10.04
N PHE A 32 7.26 -13.18 8.78
CA PHE A 32 7.22 -14.58 8.37
C PHE A 32 8.45 -14.90 7.51
N LYS A 33 9.05 -16.07 7.73
CA LYS A 33 10.27 -16.50 7.02
C LYS A 33 9.97 -16.96 5.61
N THR A 34 8.91 -17.75 5.43
CA THR A 34 8.47 -18.27 4.13
C THR A 34 7.00 -17.95 3.91
N VAL A 35 6.69 -17.42 2.73
CA VAL A 35 5.32 -17.04 2.36
C VAL A 35 4.94 -17.68 1.04
N PHE A 36 3.77 -18.31 1.00
CA PHE A 36 3.10 -18.62 -0.24
C PHE A 36 2.12 -17.48 -0.56
N LEU A 37 2.31 -16.85 -1.71
CA LEU A 37 1.43 -15.78 -2.17
C LEU A 37 0.36 -16.38 -3.08
N ASN A 38 -0.87 -16.49 -2.56
CA ASN A 38 -2.03 -16.91 -3.34
C ASN A 38 -2.59 -15.70 -4.10
N CYS A 39 -2.47 -15.74 -5.42
CA CYS A 39 -2.52 -14.56 -6.28
C CYS A 39 -3.00 -14.92 -7.70
N ASP A 40 -4.07 -15.72 -7.81
CA ASP A 40 -4.48 -16.33 -9.08
C ASP A 40 -5.14 -15.36 -10.07
N THR A 41 -5.83 -14.33 -9.59
CA THR A 41 -6.64 -13.42 -10.42
C THR A 41 -6.25 -11.94 -10.36
N PRO A 42 -5.76 -11.37 -9.24
CA PRO A 42 -5.54 -9.93 -9.17
C PRO A 42 -4.37 -9.42 -10.03
N VAL A 43 -4.57 -8.30 -10.72
CA VAL A 43 -3.59 -7.59 -11.56
C VAL A 43 -2.43 -7.04 -10.72
N ILE A 44 -2.63 -6.73 -9.44
CA ILE A 44 -1.57 -6.27 -8.53
C ILE A 44 -0.46 -7.30 -8.29
N CYS A 45 -0.78 -8.59 -8.46
CA CYS A 45 0.03 -9.69 -7.94
C CYS A 45 1.45 -9.75 -8.52
N PRO A 46 1.70 -9.58 -9.83
CA PRO A 46 3.05 -9.53 -10.38
C PRO A 46 3.87 -8.38 -9.78
N GLY A 47 3.27 -7.19 -9.64
CA GLY A 47 3.92 -6.03 -9.01
C GLY A 47 4.27 -6.31 -7.56
N LEU A 48 3.32 -6.81 -6.78
CA LEU A 48 3.53 -7.19 -5.37
C LEU A 48 4.64 -8.23 -5.22
N LYS A 49 4.61 -9.30 -6.03
CA LYS A 49 5.64 -10.36 -6.03
C LYS A 49 7.02 -9.81 -6.38
N ASN A 50 7.09 -8.91 -7.36
CA ASN A 50 8.35 -8.29 -7.78
C ASN A 50 8.91 -7.40 -6.67
N THR A 51 8.08 -6.57 -6.04
CA THR A 51 8.52 -5.70 -4.93
C THR A 51 8.98 -6.51 -3.73
N ILE A 52 8.25 -7.57 -3.34
CA ILE A 52 8.66 -8.46 -2.24
C ILE A 52 10.05 -9.07 -2.49
N LYS A 53 10.31 -9.51 -3.73
CA LYS A 53 11.61 -10.08 -4.11
C LYS A 53 12.71 -9.02 -4.17
N ALA A 54 12.43 -7.87 -4.80
CA ALA A 54 13.40 -6.79 -4.97
C ALA A 54 13.86 -6.23 -3.63
N GLU A 55 12.95 -6.09 -2.67
CA GLU A 55 13.24 -5.61 -1.32
C GLU A 55 13.66 -6.72 -0.35
N SER A 56 13.71 -7.99 -0.79
CA SER A 56 14.06 -9.15 0.04
C SER A 56 13.22 -9.26 1.32
N LEU A 57 11.91 -8.97 1.24
CA LEU A 57 11.04 -8.87 2.42
C LEU A 57 10.77 -10.22 3.11
N THR A 58 10.79 -11.32 2.36
CA THR A 58 10.60 -12.70 2.83
C THR A 58 10.96 -13.70 1.71
N MET A 59 11.07 -14.98 2.03
CA MET A 59 11.24 -16.03 1.03
C MET A 59 9.88 -16.44 0.44
N LEU A 60 9.65 -16.11 -0.83
CA LEU A 60 8.47 -16.59 -1.55
C LEU A 60 8.65 -18.04 -2.01
N VAL A 61 7.79 -18.94 -1.54
CA VAL A 61 7.76 -20.34 -1.95
C VAL A 61 6.69 -20.57 -3.01
N THR A 62 6.91 -21.56 -3.87
CA THR A 62 5.97 -21.94 -4.94
C THR A 62 4.92 -22.96 -4.50
N ASN A 63 5.16 -23.64 -3.38
CA ASN A 63 4.22 -24.59 -2.80
C ASN A 63 3.69 -24.08 -1.47
N LYS A 64 2.36 -24.17 -1.27
CA LYS A 64 1.68 -23.83 -0.02
C LYS A 64 2.23 -24.62 1.16
N GLU A 65 2.52 -25.91 1.01
CA GLU A 65 3.00 -26.75 2.12
C GLU A 65 4.40 -26.38 2.63
N SER A 66 5.17 -25.61 1.86
CA SER A 66 6.51 -25.13 2.25
C SER A 66 6.50 -23.73 2.90
N ALA A 67 5.33 -23.12 3.04
CA ALA A 67 5.18 -21.79 3.59
C ALA A 67 4.92 -21.83 5.10
N GLU A 68 5.32 -20.78 5.81
CA GLU A 68 4.88 -20.54 7.18
C GLU A 68 3.44 -20.00 7.19
N VAL A 69 3.13 -19.13 6.23
CA VAL A 69 1.79 -18.56 6.03
C VAL A 69 1.41 -18.44 4.55
N VAL A 70 0.12 -18.40 4.30
CA VAL A 70 -0.45 -18.05 3.00
C VAL A 70 -0.96 -16.62 3.04
N ILE A 71 -0.46 -15.77 2.16
CA ILE A 71 -1.06 -14.45 1.92
C ILE A 71 -1.96 -14.57 0.70
N SER A 72 -3.25 -14.41 0.88
CA SER A 72 -4.25 -14.41 -0.19
C SER A 72 -4.64 -12.99 -0.54
N VAL A 73 -4.46 -12.61 -1.81
CA VAL A 73 -4.87 -11.31 -2.33
C VAL A 73 -6.16 -11.49 -3.11
N SER A 74 -7.18 -10.69 -2.79
CA SER A 74 -8.51 -10.79 -3.35
C SER A 74 -9.23 -9.44 -3.37
N ASN A 75 -10.43 -9.40 -3.93
CA ASN A 75 -11.29 -8.21 -3.98
C ASN A 75 -10.54 -6.96 -4.51
N GLU A 76 -9.86 -7.14 -5.63
CA GLU A 76 -9.24 -6.04 -6.37
C GLU A 76 -10.31 -5.26 -7.12
N GLN A 77 -10.36 -3.96 -6.88
CA GLN A 77 -11.39 -3.07 -7.39
C GLN A 77 -10.75 -1.78 -7.92
N THR A 78 -11.17 -1.38 -9.11
CA THR A 78 -10.86 -0.10 -9.73
C THR A 78 -12.17 0.68 -9.88
N SER A 79 -12.14 1.99 -9.64
CA SER A 79 -13.26 2.89 -9.93
C SER A 79 -12.75 4.19 -10.56
N ARG A 80 -13.55 4.72 -11.49
CA ARG A 80 -13.30 5.99 -12.18
C ARG A 80 -14.58 6.80 -12.13
N ASP A 81 -14.60 7.78 -11.26
CA ASP A 81 -15.79 8.59 -10.99
C ASP A 81 -15.57 10.04 -11.42
N THR A 82 -16.61 10.68 -11.94
CA THR A 82 -16.55 12.12 -12.26
C THR A 82 -16.48 12.89 -10.96
N LEU A 83 -15.46 13.73 -10.81
CA LEU A 83 -15.28 14.52 -9.60
C LEU A 83 -15.91 15.91 -9.75
N ASP A 84 -15.60 16.60 -10.85
CA ASP A 84 -16.08 17.95 -11.09
C ASP A 84 -16.21 18.32 -12.58
N PHE A 85 -16.77 19.51 -12.82
CA PHE A 85 -17.03 20.08 -14.13
C PHE A 85 -16.43 21.49 -14.22
N ASN A 86 -16.05 21.91 -15.43
CA ASN A 86 -15.60 23.27 -15.71
C ASN A 86 -16.77 24.27 -15.85
N SER A 87 -16.46 25.55 -16.10
CA SER A 87 -17.44 26.64 -16.19
C SER A 87 -18.45 26.50 -17.34
N VAL A 88 -18.20 25.62 -18.32
CA VAL A 88 -19.11 25.35 -19.44
C VAL A 88 -19.81 23.99 -19.31
N GLY A 89 -19.72 23.34 -18.14
CA GLY A 89 -20.41 22.09 -17.82
C GLY A 89 -19.77 20.82 -18.38
N GLN A 90 -18.52 20.89 -18.83
CA GLN A 90 -17.77 19.70 -19.27
C GLN A 90 -16.97 19.11 -18.11
N ILE A 91 -16.75 17.80 -18.11
CA ILE A 91 -15.95 17.12 -17.08
C ILE A 91 -14.54 17.74 -17.02
N ALA A 92 -14.13 18.16 -15.82
CA ALA A 92 -12.81 18.76 -15.60
C ALA A 92 -11.85 17.79 -14.93
N SER A 93 -12.34 16.89 -14.08
CA SER A 93 -11.52 15.85 -13.47
C SER A 93 -12.29 14.58 -13.13
N TYR A 94 -11.54 13.49 -13.07
CA TYR A 94 -11.97 12.22 -12.51
C TYR A 94 -11.24 11.97 -11.20
N ILE A 95 -11.88 11.25 -10.29
CA ILE A 95 -11.21 10.58 -9.18
C ILE A 95 -11.06 9.10 -9.53
N LEU A 96 -9.81 8.64 -9.55
CA LEU A 96 -9.48 7.24 -9.77
C LEU A 96 -9.24 6.60 -8.41
N THR A 97 -9.92 5.49 -8.12
CA THR A 97 -9.79 4.75 -6.86
C THR A 97 -9.34 3.33 -7.15
N TYR A 98 -8.35 2.87 -6.38
CA TYR A 98 -7.86 1.50 -6.44
C TYR A 98 -7.85 0.88 -5.05
N ARG A 99 -8.46 -0.30 -4.90
CA ARG A 99 -8.63 -0.99 -3.61
C ARG A 99 -8.30 -2.47 -3.77
N VAL A 100 -7.63 -3.04 -2.76
CA VAL A 100 -7.32 -4.47 -2.67
C VAL A 100 -7.51 -4.94 -1.23
N THR A 101 -7.90 -6.20 -1.07
CA THR A 101 -7.97 -6.89 0.23
C THR A 101 -6.95 -8.02 0.28
N ALA A 102 -6.13 -8.07 1.32
CA ALA A 102 -5.29 -9.23 1.62
C ALA A 102 -5.70 -9.89 2.93
N ARG A 103 -5.55 -11.21 2.99
CA ARG A 103 -5.78 -12.03 4.17
C ARG A 103 -4.58 -12.93 4.39
N ILE A 104 -4.23 -13.15 5.64
CA ILE A 104 -3.13 -14.02 6.02
C ILE A 104 -3.71 -15.26 6.69
N TYR A 105 -3.28 -16.44 6.27
CA TYR A 105 -3.74 -17.71 6.80
C TYR A 105 -2.56 -18.53 7.30
N ASN A 106 -2.76 -19.28 8.37
CA ASN A 106 -1.86 -20.35 8.76
C ASN A 106 -1.99 -21.56 7.80
N LEU A 107 -1.16 -22.59 7.98
CA LEU A 107 -1.23 -23.81 7.17
C LEU A 107 -2.49 -24.65 7.42
N GLN A 108 -3.12 -24.49 8.58
CA GLN A 108 -4.38 -25.15 8.95
C GLN A 108 -5.58 -24.53 8.24
N GLY A 109 -5.42 -23.33 7.65
CA GLY A 109 -6.47 -22.59 6.96
C GLY A 109 -7.17 -21.56 7.83
N ASP A 110 -6.75 -21.36 9.07
CA ASP A 110 -7.28 -20.32 9.93
C ASP A 110 -6.72 -18.96 9.53
N GLN A 111 -7.59 -17.96 9.49
CA GLN A 111 -7.17 -16.59 9.23
C GLN A 111 -6.48 -16.02 10.46
N LEU A 112 -5.29 -15.45 10.24
CA LEU A 112 -4.53 -14.71 11.22
C LEU A 112 -4.88 -13.23 11.10
N GLY A 113 -5.40 -12.64 12.18
CA GLY A 113 -5.79 -11.23 12.20
C GLY A 113 -6.89 -10.82 11.21
N ASN A 114 -7.28 -9.55 11.27
CA ASN A 114 -8.33 -9.02 10.42
C ASN A 114 -7.87 -8.82 8.96
N ASP A 115 -8.83 -8.71 8.05
CA ASP A 115 -8.59 -8.36 6.64
C ASP A 115 -7.74 -7.08 6.52
N ILE A 116 -6.69 -7.15 5.70
CA ILE A 116 -5.87 -6.00 5.35
C ILE A 116 -6.47 -5.36 4.10
N ILE A 117 -7.29 -4.33 4.31
CA ILE A 117 -7.89 -3.55 3.22
C ILE A 117 -7.04 -2.31 2.96
N VAL A 118 -6.56 -2.16 1.74
CA VAL A 118 -5.77 -1.01 1.31
C VAL A 118 -6.45 -0.34 0.13
N GLN A 119 -6.56 0.99 0.20
CA GLN A 119 -7.09 1.81 -0.87
C GLN A 119 -6.18 3.01 -1.09
N ASN A 120 -6.00 3.39 -2.36
CA ASN A 120 -5.47 4.69 -2.74
C ASN A 120 -6.39 5.34 -3.76
N GLN A 121 -6.41 6.67 -3.78
CA GLN A 121 -7.19 7.43 -4.74
C GLN A 121 -6.40 8.64 -5.22
N GLN A 122 -6.56 9.01 -6.49
CA GLN A 122 -5.86 10.13 -7.09
C GLN A 122 -6.81 10.88 -8.03
N VAL A 123 -6.74 12.21 -7.97
CA VAL A 123 -7.48 13.08 -8.90
C VAL A 123 -6.68 13.22 -10.18
N MET A 124 -7.35 13.07 -11.31
CA MET A 124 -6.78 13.22 -12.63
C MET A 124 -7.55 14.30 -13.39
N ALA A 125 -6.83 15.35 -13.82
CA ALA A 125 -7.39 16.35 -14.72
C ALA A 125 -7.75 15.72 -16.08
N TYR A 126 -8.84 16.17 -16.68
CA TYR A 126 -9.32 15.66 -17.96
C TYR A 126 -9.59 16.79 -18.94
N ASN A 127 -9.20 16.59 -20.20
CA ASN A 127 -9.49 17.53 -21.27
C ASN A 127 -9.93 16.80 -22.54
N ASN A 128 -11.21 16.99 -22.91
CA ASN A 128 -11.79 16.35 -24.08
C ASN A 128 -11.23 16.85 -25.42
N SER A 129 -10.51 17.98 -25.44
CA SER A 129 -9.76 18.44 -26.62
C SER A 129 -8.39 17.75 -26.76
N LEU A 130 -7.90 17.10 -25.69
CA LEU A 130 -6.59 16.44 -25.61
C LEU A 130 -6.77 14.98 -25.18
N ILE A 131 -7.60 14.23 -25.89
CA ILE A 131 -8.01 12.85 -25.51
C ILE A 131 -6.81 11.91 -25.38
N LEU A 132 -5.89 11.92 -26.34
CA LEU A 132 -4.71 11.04 -26.33
C LEU A 132 -3.82 11.32 -25.11
N SER A 133 -3.56 12.60 -24.80
CA SER A 133 -2.79 12.98 -23.61
C SER A 133 -3.50 12.59 -22.33
N SER A 134 -4.83 12.75 -22.29
CA SER A 134 -5.64 12.35 -21.12
C SER A 134 -5.61 10.83 -20.91
N GLN A 135 -5.62 10.03 -21.98
CA GLN A 135 -5.48 8.56 -21.89
C GLN A 135 -4.11 8.17 -21.33
N GLN A 136 -3.02 8.76 -21.83
CA GLN A 136 -1.70 8.47 -21.30
C GLN A 136 -1.54 8.88 -19.84
N GLN A 137 -2.14 10.01 -19.45
CA GLN A 137 -2.17 10.46 -18.05
C GLN A 137 -2.96 9.49 -17.16
N GLU A 138 -4.04 8.92 -17.68
CA GLU A 138 -4.84 7.92 -16.96
C GLU A 138 -4.04 6.65 -16.71
N GLU A 139 -3.36 6.11 -17.71
CA GLU A 139 -2.47 4.95 -17.57
C GLU A 139 -1.38 5.21 -16.50
N ASN A 140 -0.70 6.35 -16.59
CA ASN A 140 0.32 6.74 -15.60
C ASN A 140 -0.26 6.87 -14.19
N THR A 141 -1.50 7.37 -14.07
CA THR A 141 -2.19 7.48 -12.78
C THR A 141 -2.51 6.10 -12.22
N TRP A 142 -2.97 5.17 -13.05
CA TRP A 142 -3.23 3.79 -12.64
C TRP A 142 -1.95 3.09 -12.17
N ASP A 143 -0.84 3.24 -12.88
CA ASP A 143 0.45 2.67 -12.47
C ASP A 143 0.91 3.22 -11.12
N GLN A 144 0.75 4.52 -10.88
CA GLN A 144 1.04 5.15 -9.59
C GLN A 144 0.15 4.60 -8.48
N LEU A 145 -1.16 4.49 -8.72
CA LEU A 145 -2.11 3.91 -7.76
C LEU A 145 -1.74 2.46 -7.39
N HIS A 146 -1.38 1.64 -8.39
CA HIS A 146 -0.93 0.27 -8.17
C HIS A 146 0.31 0.23 -7.26
N GLN A 147 1.33 1.03 -7.55
CA GLN A 147 2.54 1.09 -6.71
C GLN A 147 2.25 1.61 -5.30
N ASN A 148 1.40 2.61 -5.16
CA ASN A 148 1.00 3.14 -3.85
C ASN A 148 0.29 2.09 -2.99
N VAL A 149 -0.63 1.32 -3.59
CA VAL A 149 -1.33 0.23 -2.89
C VAL A 149 -0.39 -0.92 -2.56
N ILE A 150 0.51 -1.32 -3.46
CA ILE A 150 1.55 -2.32 -3.15
C ILE A 150 2.36 -1.90 -1.93
N ASN A 151 2.87 -0.67 -1.93
CA ASN A 151 3.70 -0.15 -0.84
C ASN A 151 2.92 -0.07 0.48
N ALA A 152 1.65 0.32 0.42
CA ALA A 152 0.79 0.37 1.60
C ALA A 152 0.47 -1.04 2.13
N LEU A 153 0.24 -2.01 1.24
CA LEU A 153 0.01 -3.40 1.60
C LEU A 153 1.23 -4.02 2.28
N ILE A 154 2.41 -3.84 1.69
CA ILE A 154 3.69 -4.27 2.25
C ILE A 154 3.87 -3.70 3.65
N ARG A 155 3.67 -2.39 3.85
CA ARG A 155 3.80 -1.77 5.18
C ARG A 155 2.85 -2.39 6.20
N ARG A 156 1.61 -2.66 5.82
CA ARG A 156 0.63 -3.32 6.71
C ARG A 156 1.06 -4.74 7.09
N ILE A 157 1.66 -5.49 6.15
CA ILE A 157 2.16 -6.84 6.40
C ILE A 157 3.45 -6.82 7.26
N VAL A 158 4.37 -5.88 7.01
CA VAL A 158 5.61 -5.74 7.82
C VAL A 158 5.32 -5.53 9.29
N TYR A 159 4.29 -4.73 9.61
CA TYR A 159 3.85 -4.48 10.99
C TYR A 159 2.69 -5.37 11.43
N PHE A 160 2.39 -6.43 10.67
CA PHE A 160 1.37 -7.37 11.05
C PHE A 160 1.80 -8.12 12.31
N HIS A 161 0.87 -8.26 13.24
CA HIS A 161 0.99 -9.16 14.37
C HIS A 161 -0.29 -9.96 14.46
N ASP A 162 -0.19 -11.21 14.92
CA ASP A 162 -1.38 -12.00 15.16
C ASP A 162 -2.22 -11.31 16.24
N ALA A 163 -3.49 -11.16 15.95
CA ALA A 163 -4.47 -10.56 16.83
C ALA A 163 -5.76 -11.38 16.69
N PRO A 164 -6.46 -11.66 17.80
CA PRO A 164 -7.71 -12.39 17.73
C PRO A 164 -8.67 -11.71 16.76
N LEU A 165 -9.31 -12.49 15.89
CA LEU A 165 -10.31 -12.00 14.93
C LEU A 165 -11.41 -11.29 15.70
N VAL A 166 -11.51 -9.98 15.56
CA VAL A 166 -12.59 -9.21 16.17
C VAL A 166 -13.76 -9.26 15.21
N SER A 167 -14.69 -10.19 15.44
CA SER A 167 -15.99 -10.19 14.76
C SER A 167 -16.68 -8.83 15.00
N PRO A 168 -17.23 -8.16 13.98
CA PRO A 168 -17.97 -6.91 14.15
C PRO A 168 -19.34 -7.20 14.77
N ALA A 169 -19.35 -7.67 16.02
CA ALA A 169 -20.54 -7.79 16.85
C ALA A 169 -20.92 -6.43 17.44
N TYR A 170 -21.10 -5.40 16.59
CA TYR A 170 -21.77 -4.15 16.97
C TYR A 170 -22.19 -3.33 15.72
N ALA A 171 -23.16 -3.82 14.95
CA ALA A 171 -23.84 -3.01 13.94
C ALA A 171 -25.34 -3.36 13.85
N SER A 172 -25.96 -3.62 15.00
CA SER A 172 -27.40 -3.84 15.13
C SER A 172 -27.94 -3.21 16.40
N GLU A 173 -27.66 -1.94 16.64
CA GLU A 173 -28.44 -1.16 17.61
C GLU A 173 -28.34 0.34 17.29
N SER A 174 -29.09 0.81 16.31
CA SER A 174 -29.85 2.07 16.49
C SER A 174 -30.98 2.12 15.47
N ARG A 175 -32.16 2.22 16.07
CA ARG A 175 -33.48 2.32 15.47
C ARG A 175 -33.77 3.77 15.11
#